data_AF-A0A182WIC9-F1
#
_entry.id   AF-A0A182WIC9-F1
#
_cell.length_a   1.000
_cell.length_b   1.000
_cell.length_c   1.000
_cell.angle_alpha   90.00
_cell.angle_beta   90.00
_cell.angle_gamma   90.00
#
_symmetry.space_group_name_H-M   'P 1'
#
loop_
_entity.id
_entity.type
_entity.pdbx_description
1 polymer ?
#
loop_
_entity_poly.entity_id
_entity_poly.type
_entity_poly.pdbx_seq_one_letter_code
_entity_poly.pdbx_strand_id
1 'polypeptide(L)'
;MDADGDKIESTEPPTELFYNTLFKASNPADRMCFSAFEVVDDNIGDIPHLEETTVSRKPFPCPVGCCQQPCCLFMFATHITFDHKDVPVDTVWPGEPTTVLIDPYTVDVNQPRCHKLHLLSGKIRGLGDGKHRDKLPFALMLSKFSLQGSMRLVLWITGPDVGGSLRQHYTMEAGRNDPNKLLPYAVAFSGEIVPLHSAQDAACIHQSGVALVIPEQQLDFLTDSRTKLLEVCVHFY
;
A
#
# COMPACT_ATOMS: atom_id res chain seq x y z
N MET A 1 -9.59 -2.21 -52.05
CA MET A 1 -10.67 -2.37 -51.06
C MET A 1 -10.58 -3.80 -50.62
N ASP A 2 -10.10 -4.03 -49.40
CA ASP A 2 -10.69 -4.93 -48.41
C ASP A 2 -9.86 -4.81 -47.13
N ALA A 3 -10.57 -4.53 -46.05
CA ALA A 3 -10.04 -4.17 -44.74
C ALA A 3 -9.95 -5.42 -43.87
N ASP A 4 -8.78 -5.64 -43.26
CA ASP A 4 -8.57 -6.68 -42.25
C ASP A 4 -8.72 -6.03 -40.88
N GLY A 5 -9.72 -6.49 -40.14
CA GLY A 5 -10.09 -5.97 -38.82
C GLY A 5 -9.56 -6.89 -37.74
N ASP A 6 -8.55 -6.44 -37.01
CA ASP A 6 -8.01 -7.11 -35.83
C ASP A 6 -9.06 -7.19 -34.71
N LYS A 7 -9.35 -8.42 -34.29
CA LYS A 7 -10.19 -8.75 -33.13
C LYS A 7 -9.32 -8.69 -31.88
N ILE A 8 -9.64 -7.76 -30.98
CA ILE A 8 -9.06 -7.68 -29.63
C ILE A 8 -9.71 -8.79 -28.79
N GLU A 9 -8.88 -9.70 -28.31
CA GLU A 9 -9.24 -10.83 -27.47
C GLU A 9 -9.57 -10.34 -26.05
N SER A 10 -10.82 -10.53 -25.62
CA SER A 10 -11.32 -10.18 -24.29
C SER A 10 -10.81 -11.19 -23.25
N THR A 11 -10.07 -10.72 -22.25
CA THR A 11 -9.58 -11.56 -21.15
C THR A 11 -10.64 -11.59 -20.04
N GLU A 12 -11.30 -12.73 -19.86
CA GLU A 12 -12.16 -13.01 -18.70
C GLU A 12 -11.35 -13.77 -17.62
N PRO A 13 -11.62 -13.57 -16.32
CA PRO A 13 -10.95 -14.30 -15.24
C PRO A 13 -11.44 -15.75 -15.13
N PRO A 14 -10.63 -16.69 -14.59
CA PRO A 14 -10.99 -18.11 -14.53
C PRO A 14 -12.10 -18.39 -13.50
N THR A 15 -13.20 -19.02 -13.93
CA THR A 15 -14.42 -19.28 -13.14
C THR A 15 -14.40 -20.56 -12.30
N GLU A 16 -13.26 -21.20 -12.09
CA GLU A 16 -13.22 -22.53 -11.45
C GLU A 16 -12.34 -22.52 -10.21
N LEU A 17 -12.93 -22.25 -9.03
CA LEU A 17 -12.49 -22.76 -7.72
C LEU A 17 -13.52 -22.43 -6.61
N PHE A 18 -14.79 -22.80 -6.80
CA PHE A 18 -15.76 -22.87 -5.69
C PHE A 18 -16.59 -24.16 -5.77
N TYR A 19 -16.01 -25.26 -5.29
CA TYR A 19 -16.81 -26.40 -4.85
C TYR A 19 -16.42 -26.79 -3.42
N ASN A 20 -17.38 -26.56 -2.54
CA ASN A 20 -17.44 -27.01 -1.16
C ASN A 20 -17.26 -28.53 -1.03
N THR A 21 -16.46 -28.96 -0.05
CA THR A 21 -16.66 -30.24 0.65
C THR A 21 -16.45 -30.09 2.15
N LEU A 22 -17.56 -29.88 2.86
CA LEU A 22 -17.99 -30.61 4.05
C LEU A 22 -16.90 -31.18 4.99
N PHE A 23 -16.69 -30.51 6.12
CA PHE A 23 -16.54 -31.20 7.40
C PHE A 23 -17.67 -30.78 8.35
N LYS A 24 -18.66 -31.66 8.46
CA LYS A 24 -19.75 -31.60 9.42
C LYS A 24 -19.28 -32.33 10.67
N ALA A 25 -18.99 -31.61 11.75
CA ALA A 25 -18.87 -32.17 13.09
C ALA A 25 -19.80 -31.39 14.02
N SER A 26 -20.85 -32.09 14.44
CA SER A 26 -21.87 -31.66 15.38
C SER A 26 -21.30 -31.50 16.80
N ASN A 27 -21.61 -30.38 17.46
CA ASN A 27 -22.09 -30.38 18.84
C ASN A 27 -22.78 -29.05 19.20
N PRO A 28 -23.92 -29.07 19.93
CA PRO A 28 -24.60 -27.88 20.40
C PRO A 28 -24.14 -27.54 21.82
N ALA A 29 -23.72 -26.30 22.05
CA ALA A 29 -23.82 -25.53 23.29
C ALA A 29 -22.68 -24.51 23.40
N ASP A 30 -23.08 -23.24 23.44
CA ASP A 30 -22.58 -22.26 24.39
C ASP A 30 -21.11 -21.79 24.27
N ARG A 31 -20.91 -20.74 23.46
CA ARG A 31 -20.13 -19.54 23.80
C ARG A 31 -20.09 -18.59 22.62
N MET A 32 -20.73 -17.42 22.78
CA MET A 32 -20.44 -16.24 21.96
C MET A 32 -18.99 -15.82 22.23
N CYS A 33 -18.07 -16.36 21.43
CA CYS A 33 -16.76 -15.75 21.18
C CYS A 33 -16.97 -14.81 19.98
N PHE A 34 -16.93 -13.51 20.20
CA PHE A 34 -16.82 -12.55 19.11
C PHE A 34 -15.48 -12.79 18.42
N SER A 35 -15.52 -13.29 17.18
CA SER A 35 -14.35 -13.34 16.29
C SER A 35 -13.96 -11.91 15.95
N ALA A 36 -12.72 -11.52 16.24
CA ALA A 36 -12.17 -10.17 16.06
C ALA A 36 -11.75 -9.85 14.61
N PHE A 37 -12.40 -10.47 13.62
CA PHE A 37 -12.22 -10.16 12.21
C PHE A 37 -13.61 -10.14 11.57
N GLU A 38 -14.27 -8.98 11.65
CA GLU A 38 -15.33 -8.66 10.71
C GLU A 38 -14.69 -8.60 9.33
N VAL A 39 -15.00 -9.61 8.51
CA VAL A 39 -14.81 -9.51 7.07
C VAL A 39 -15.74 -8.39 6.64
N VAL A 40 -15.17 -7.22 6.35
CA VAL A 40 -15.91 -6.14 5.71
C VAL A 40 -16.36 -6.70 4.37
N ASP A 41 -17.66 -6.97 4.24
CA ASP A 41 -18.27 -7.26 2.96
C ASP A 41 -18.03 -6.04 2.06
N ASP A 42 -17.08 -6.17 1.14
CA ASP A 42 -16.93 -5.25 0.01
C ASP A 42 -18.19 -5.42 -0.84
N ASN A 43 -19.24 -4.66 -0.49
CA ASN A 43 -20.39 -4.43 -1.34
C ASN A 43 -19.83 -4.02 -2.69
N ILE A 44 -20.08 -4.83 -3.73
CA ILE A 44 -19.81 -4.49 -5.13
C ILE A 44 -20.79 -3.36 -5.49
N GLY A 45 -20.55 -2.17 -4.94
CA GLY A 45 -21.17 -0.94 -5.34
C GLY A 45 -20.58 -0.49 -6.66
N ASP A 46 -21.31 0.34 -7.39
CA ASP A 46 -20.79 1.03 -8.57
C ASP A 46 -19.46 1.72 -8.22
N ILE A 47 -18.38 1.35 -8.91
CA ILE A 47 -17.07 1.98 -8.75
C ILE A 47 -17.24 3.46 -9.13
N PRO A 48 -16.99 4.41 -8.20
CA PRO A 48 -17.28 5.82 -8.44
C PRO A 48 -16.36 6.40 -9.50
N HIS A 49 -16.89 7.36 -10.26
CA HIS A 49 -16.06 8.18 -11.13
C HIS A 49 -15.31 9.23 -10.29
N LEU A 50 -14.11 9.65 -10.71
CA LEU A 50 -13.30 10.65 -10.02
C LEU A 50 -14.05 11.97 -9.77
N GLU A 51 -15.02 12.29 -10.61
CA GLU A 51 -15.90 13.46 -10.46
C GLU A 51 -16.88 13.35 -9.30
N GLU A 52 -17.23 12.13 -8.90
CA GLU A 52 -18.16 11.81 -7.81
C GLU A 52 -17.44 11.71 -6.45
N THR A 53 -16.11 11.77 -6.44
CA THR A 53 -15.29 11.66 -5.22
C THR A 53 -14.85 13.01 -4.67
N THR A 54 -14.45 13.05 -3.39
CA THR A 54 -13.84 14.26 -2.78
C THR A 54 -12.33 14.34 -2.99
N VAL A 55 -11.77 13.53 -3.89
CA VAL A 55 -10.33 13.49 -4.15
C VAL A 55 -9.82 14.86 -4.60
N SER A 56 -8.86 15.41 -3.86
CA SER A 56 -8.26 16.70 -4.17
C SER A 56 -7.52 16.67 -5.51
N ARG A 57 -7.85 17.61 -6.39
CA ARG A 57 -7.18 17.84 -7.69
C ARG A 57 -6.08 18.91 -7.60
N LYS A 58 -5.85 19.47 -6.41
CA LYS A 58 -4.83 20.50 -6.23
C LYS A 58 -3.44 19.89 -6.48
N PRO A 59 -2.49 20.66 -7.02
CA PRO A 59 -1.10 20.23 -7.07
C PRO A 59 -0.55 19.95 -5.67
N PHE A 60 0.38 19.02 -5.56
CA PHE A 60 1.10 18.65 -4.34
C PHE A 60 2.59 18.46 -4.65
N PRO A 61 3.51 18.66 -3.69
CA PRO A 61 4.92 18.36 -3.90
C PRO A 61 5.11 16.85 -4.09
N CYS A 62 5.97 16.44 -5.03
CA CYS A 62 6.30 15.03 -5.19
C CYS A 62 6.83 14.46 -3.86
N PRO A 63 6.25 13.37 -3.32
CA PRO A 63 6.71 12.78 -2.06
C PRO A 63 8.05 12.03 -2.20
N VAL A 64 8.58 11.88 -3.41
CA VAL A 64 9.78 11.07 -3.66
C VAL A 64 11.06 11.88 -3.44
N GLY A 65 11.67 11.71 -2.26
CA GLY A 65 13.01 12.21 -1.96
C GLY A 65 13.14 13.72 -2.07
N CYS A 66 14.20 14.19 -2.74
CA CYS A 66 14.47 15.60 -3.00
C CYS A 66 13.72 16.18 -4.22
N CYS A 67 12.71 15.50 -4.76
CA CYS A 67 12.01 15.98 -5.94
C CYS A 67 11.24 17.28 -5.64
N GLN A 68 11.60 18.37 -6.32
CA GLN A 68 10.93 19.67 -6.15
C GLN A 68 9.81 19.91 -7.17
N GLN A 69 9.50 18.92 -8.02
CA GLN A 69 8.47 19.07 -9.04
C GLN A 69 7.08 19.04 -8.39
N PRO A 70 6.20 20.01 -8.70
CA PRO A 70 4.80 19.89 -8.34
C PRO A 70 4.14 18.79 -9.17
N CYS A 71 3.41 17.91 -8.52
CA CYS A 71 2.64 16.84 -9.14
C CYS A 71 1.14 17.16 -9.07
N CYS A 72 0.41 16.70 -10.07
CA CYS A 72 -1.04 16.54 -9.97
C CYS A 72 -1.36 15.05 -9.95
N LEU A 73 -2.50 14.68 -9.34
CA LEU A 73 -2.83 13.27 -9.14
C LEU A 73 -2.90 12.49 -10.46
N PHE A 74 -3.45 13.11 -11.50
CA PHE A 74 -3.61 12.49 -12.82
C PHE A 74 -2.27 12.09 -13.46
N MET A 75 -1.22 12.89 -13.25
CA MET A 75 0.10 12.65 -13.82
C MET A 75 1.06 11.97 -12.84
N PHE A 76 0.62 11.66 -11.62
CA PHE A 76 1.53 11.23 -10.56
C PHE A 76 2.23 9.91 -10.92
N ALA A 77 1.48 8.89 -11.33
CA ALA A 77 2.05 7.60 -11.74
C ALA A 77 3.01 7.73 -12.93
N THR A 78 2.66 8.57 -13.89
CA THR A 78 3.49 8.89 -15.06
C THR A 78 4.79 9.59 -14.63
N HIS A 79 4.71 10.61 -13.78
CA HIS A 79 5.87 11.31 -13.23
C HIS A 79 6.83 10.34 -12.51
N ILE A 80 6.31 9.48 -11.63
CA ILE A 80 7.14 8.46 -10.97
C ILE A 80 7.82 7.53 -11.97
N THR A 81 7.05 7.03 -12.94
CA THR A 81 7.57 6.07 -13.93
C THR A 81 8.71 6.65 -14.78
N PHE A 82 8.65 7.93 -15.15
CA PHE A 82 9.62 8.54 -16.06
C PHE A 82 10.76 9.26 -15.35
N ASP A 83 10.48 9.96 -14.26
CA ASP A 83 11.44 10.82 -13.58
C ASP A 83 12.12 10.13 -12.38
N HIS A 84 11.52 9.06 -11.84
CA HIS A 84 12.01 8.30 -10.67
C HIS A 84 12.21 6.83 -11.00
N LYS A 85 13.14 6.53 -11.91
CA LYS A 85 13.39 5.17 -12.44
C LYS A 85 13.74 4.11 -11.39
N ASP A 86 14.25 4.54 -10.24
CA ASP A 86 14.61 3.65 -9.13
C ASP A 86 13.41 3.30 -8.25
N VAL A 87 12.23 3.90 -8.48
CA VAL A 87 11.00 3.59 -7.78
C VAL A 87 10.18 2.60 -8.62
N PRO A 88 10.11 1.31 -8.22
CA PRO A 88 9.26 0.34 -8.90
C PRO A 88 7.79 0.75 -8.81
N VAL A 89 7.04 0.46 -9.88
CA VAL A 89 5.61 0.77 -9.99
C VAL A 89 4.86 -0.52 -10.33
N ASP A 90 4.00 -0.98 -9.43
CA ASP A 90 3.23 -2.20 -9.60
C ASP A 90 1.73 -1.93 -9.49
N THR A 91 0.94 -2.72 -10.22
CA THR A 91 -0.52 -2.71 -10.09
C THR A 91 -0.94 -3.75 -9.06
N VAL A 92 -1.89 -3.39 -8.19
CA VAL A 92 -2.38 -4.25 -7.11
C VAL A 92 -3.91 -4.26 -7.10
N TRP A 93 -4.50 -5.36 -6.66
CA TRP A 93 -5.93 -5.45 -6.39
C TRP A 93 -6.22 -5.36 -4.88
N PRO A 94 -7.40 -4.88 -4.48
CA PRO A 94 -7.82 -4.91 -3.08
C PRO A 94 -7.75 -6.34 -2.52
N GLY A 95 -7.26 -6.47 -1.28
CA GLY A 95 -7.08 -7.78 -0.63
C GLY A 95 -5.83 -8.56 -1.04
N GLU A 96 -5.13 -8.19 -2.12
CA GLU A 96 -3.88 -8.85 -2.51
C GLU A 96 -2.68 -8.28 -1.73
N PRO A 97 -1.94 -9.11 -0.95
CA PRO A 97 -0.69 -8.68 -0.35
C PRO A 97 0.35 -8.29 -1.40
N THR A 98 1.14 -7.28 -1.09
CA THR A 98 2.37 -7.00 -1.81
C THR A 98 3.56 -6.92 -0.88
N THR A 99 4.58 -7.70 -1.20
CA THR A 99 5.82 -7.74 -0.43
C THR A 99 6.91 -6.92 -1.11
N VAL A 100 7.67 -6.17 -0.31
CA VAL A 100 8.81 -5.34 -0.72
C VAL A 100 9.98 -5.63 0.20
N LEU A 101 11.18 -5.72 -0.36
CA LEU A 101 12.42 -5.80 0.42
C LEU A 101 13.04 -4.40 0.52
N ILE A 102 13.29 -3.96 1.75
CA ILE A 102 13.83 -2.63 2.05
C ILE A 102 15.17 -2.78 2.75
N ASP A 103 16.17 -1.98 2.38
CA ASP A 103 17.39 -1.83 3.16
C ASP A 103 17.19 -0.72 4.21
N PRO A 104 17.04 -1.05 5.51
CA PRO A 104 16.84 -0.04 6.53
C PRO A 104 18.14 0.66 6.95
N TYR A 105 19.31 0.26 6.45
CA TYR A 105 20.62 0.81 6.82
C TYR A 105 21.20 1.77 5.76
N THR A 106 20.46 2.06 4.69
CA THR A 106 20.88 3.05 3.69
C THR A 106 21.15 4.43 4.35
N VAL A 107 22.18 5.13 3.87
CA VAL A 107 22.76 6.32 4.53
C VAL A 107 21.83 7.55 4.51
N ASP A 108 20.94 7.67 3.51
CA ASP A 108 20.12 8.87 3.27
C ASP A 108 18.66 8.78 3.75
N VAL A 109 18.36 7.89 4.69
CA VAL A 109 16.97 7.64 5.13
C VAL A 109 16.42 8.78 6.00
N ASN A 110 17.21 9.79 6.35
CA ASN A 110 16.74 10.95 7.14
C ASN A 110 15.76 11.87 6.38
N GLN A 111 15.60 11.67 5.07
CA GLN A 111 14.55 12.29 4.29
C GLN A 111 13.50 11.25 3.87
N PRO A 112 12.24 11.65 3.70
CA PRO A 112 11.20 10.79 3.13
C PRO A 112 11.61 10.25 1.76
N ARG A 113 11.63 8.93 1.64
CA ARG A 113 11.93 8.23 0.39
C ARG A 113 10.80 7.30 0.02
N CYS A 114 10.30 7.45 -1.20
CA CYS A 114 9.41 6.46 -1.79
C CYS A 114 10.22 5.24 -2.22
N HIS A 115 9.81 4.08 -1.74
CA HIS A 115 10.41 2.79 -2.07
C HIS A 115 9.66 2.06 -3.18
N LYS A 116 8.36 2.29 -3.30
CA LYS A 116 7.51 1.64 -4.30
C LYS A 116 6.22 2.44 -4.49
N LEU A 117 5.72 2.50 -5.72
CA LEU A 117 4.39 3.00 -6.02
C LEU A 117 3.44 1.84 -6.33
N HIS A 118 2.39 1.70 -5.53
CA HIS A 118 1.30 0.76 -5.74
C HIS A 118 0.17 1.47 -6.49
N LEU A 119 -0.31 0.87 -7.59
CA LEU A 119 -1.44 1.35 -8.36
C LEU A 119 -2.64 0.45 -8.08
N LEU A 120 -3.50 0.86 -7.16
CA LEU A 120 -4.67 0.11 -6.73
C LEU A 120 -5.77 0.18 -7.78
N SER A 121 -6.15 -0.96 -8.33
CA SER A 121 -7.20 -1.07 -9.35
C SER A 121 -8.58 -1.30 -8.73
N GLY A 122 -9.64 -0.94 -9.46
CA GLY A 122 -11.02 -1.30 -9.09
C GLY A 122 -11.68 -0.42 -8.02
N LYS A 123 -11.01 0.63 -7.52
CA LYS A 123 -11.58 1.56 -6.52
C LYS A 123 -12.07 2.89 -7.11
N ILE A 124 -11.65 3.27 -8.33
CA ILE A 124 -12.08 4.52 -8.99
C ILE A 124 -12.06 4.39 -10.51
N ARG A 125 -12.87 5.20 -11.21
CA ARG A 125 -12.82 5.40 -12.66
C ARG A 125 -12.53 6.86 -13.02
N GLY A 126 -12.02 7.11 -14.22
CA GLY A 126 -11.74 8.45 -14.75
C GLY A 126 -10.44 9.08 -14.24
N LEU A 127 -9.56 8.32 -13.59
CA LEU A 127 -8.27 8.81 -13.12
C LEU A 127 -7.12 8.32 -14.02
N GLY A 128 -6.20 9.21 -14.38
CA GLY A 128 -5.00 8.89 -15.15
C GLY A 128 -5.27 8.56 -16.61
N ASP A 129 -4.21 8.18 -17.32
CA ASP A 129 -4.21 7.85 -18.74
C ASP A 129 -3.44 6.55 -19.04
N GLY A 130 -3.63 6.05 -20.27
CA GLY A 130 -2.91 4.88 -20.79
C GLY A 130 -2.93 3.69 -19.83
N LYS A 131 -1.73 3.19 -19.49
CA LYS A 131 -1.53 2.02 -18.60
C LYS A 131 -1.84 2.29 -17.11
N HIS A 132 -1.96 3.55 -16.73
CA HIS A 132 -2.24 3.99 -15.36
C HIS A 132 -3.69 4.42 -15.15
N ARG A 133 -4.52 4.30 -16.20
CA ARG A 133 -5.94 4.65 -16.17
C ARG A 133 -6.68 3.80 -15.13
N ASP A 134 -7.61 4.45 -14.43
CA ASP A 134 -8.55 3.86 -13.45
C ASP A 134 -7.84 3.20 -12.27
N LYS A 135 -6.67 3.73 -11.87
CA LYS A 135 -5.87 3.25 -10.74
C LYS A 135 -5.51 4.35 -9.77
N LEU A 136 -5.68 4.11 -8.48
CA LEU A 136 -5.28 5.03 -7.41
C LEU A 136 -3.79 4.82 -7.06
N PRO A 137 -2.96 5.87 -7.10
CA PRO A 137 -1.55 5.76 -6.76
C PRO A 137 -1.30 5.89 -5.25
N PHE A 138 -0.65 4.89 -4.66
CA PHE A 138 -0.24 4.84 -3.26
C PHE A 138 1.28 4.60 -3.16
N ALA A 139 2.01 5.52 -2.56
CA ALA A 139 3.46 5.44 -2.40
C ALA A 139 3.80 4.84 -1.02
N LEU A 140 4.61 3.78 -1.02
CA LEU A 140 5.26 3.25 0.18
C LEU A 140 6.45 4.13 0.53
N MET A 141 6.31 4.84 1.64
CA MET A 141 7.27 5.80 2.13
C MET A 141 8.08 5.23 3.29
N LEU A 142 9.34 5.65 3.36
CA LEU A 142 10.27 5.32 4.42
C LEU A 142 11.02 6.57 4.85
N SER A 143 11.25 6.72 6.14
CA SER A 143 12.24 7.66 6.64
C SER A 143 12.74 7.27 8.03
N LYS A 144 13.83 7.89 8.45
CA LYS A 144 14.43 7.76 9.76
C LYS A 144 14.36 9.11 10.44
N PHE A 145 14.05 9.10 11.72
CA PHE A 145 14.15 10.30 12.54
C PHE A 145 14.63 9.94 13.95
N SER A 146 15.20 10.91 14.63
CA SER A 146 15.63 10.76 16.02
C SER A 146 14.52 11.26 16.95
N LEU A 147 14.11 10.43 17.91
CA LEU A 147 13.33 10.87 19.05
C LEU A 147 14.07 10.56 20.34
N GLN A 148 14.32 11.61 21.14
CA GLN A 148 15.00 11.48 22.45
C GLN A 148 16.36 10.76 22.36
N GLY A 149 17.11 11.01 21.27
CA GLY A 149 18.43 10.42 21.05
C GLY A 149 18.41 8.97 20.52
N SER A 150 17.24 8.40 20.25
CA SER A 150 17.10 7.08 19.61
C SER A 150 16.56 7.22 18.20
N MET A 151 17.22 6.58 17.24
CA MET A 151 16.78 6.53 15.84
C MET A 151 15.63 5.54 15.67
N ARG A 152 14.68 5.90 14.82
CA ARG A 152 13.53 5.07 14.46
C ARG A 152 13.31 5.11 12.98
N LEU A 153 13.03 3.94 12.41
CA LEU A 153 12.51 3.79 11.07
C LEU A 153 10.99 4.00 11.10
N VAL A 154 10.48 4.77 10.16
CA VAL A 154 9.04 5.06 10.00
C VAL A 154 8.66 4.66 8.60
N LEU A 155 7.63 3.82 8.48
CA LEU A 155 7.03 3.41 7.22
C LEU A 155 5.57 3.83 7.18
N TRP A 156 5.15 4.40 6.07
CA TRP A 156 3.75 4.79 5.87
C TRP A 156 3.36 4.68 4.41
N ILE A 157 2.06 4.66 4.16
CA ILE A 157 1.53 4.78 2.81
C ILE A 157 0.97 6.18 2.63
N THR A 158 1.35 6.85 1.54
CA THR A 158 0.72 8.11 1.12
C THR A 158 -0.01 7.97 -0.20
N GLY A 159 -1.14 8.67 -0.36
CA GLY A 159 -1.95 8.60 -1.57
C GLY A 159 -3.09 9.62 -1.59
N PRO A 160 -3.97 9.54 -2.59
CA PRO A 160 -5.17 10.37 -2.65
C PRO A 160 -6.12 10.04 -1.49
N ASP A 161 -6.63 11.06 -0.82
CA ASP A 161 -7.71 10.90 0.15
C ASP A 161 -9.06 11.00 -0.56
N VAL A 162 -9.74 9.85 -0.66
CA VAL A 162 -11.07 9.75 -1.26
C VAL A 162 -12.16 10.18 -0.27
N GLY A 163 -11.84 10.26 1.04
CA GLY A 163 -12.73 10.70 2.09
C GLY A 163 -13.93 9.78 2.36
N GLY A 164 -14.61 10.03 3.50
CA GLY A 164 -15.85 9.35 3.86
C GLY A 164 -15.72 7.83 3.94
N SER A 165 -16.74 7.11 3.47
CA SER A 165 -16.78 5.64 3.44
C SER A 165 -15.89 5.01 2.36
N LEU A 166 -15.28 5.81 1.49
CA LEU A 166 -14.39 5.34 0.41
C LEU A 166 -12.91 5.52 0.75
N ARG A 167 -12.62 6.04 1.95
CA ARG A 167 -11.25 6.18 2.43
C ARG A 167 -10.60 4.80 2.49
N GLN A 168 -9.46 4.69 1.82
CA GLN A 168 -8.71 3.43 1.77
C GLN A 168 -7.97 3.21 3.08
N HIS A 169 -7.91 1.96 3.49
CA HIS A 169 -7.13 1.51 4.63
C HIS A 169 -5.99 0.61 4.15
N TYR A 170 -4.96 0.50 4.97
CA TYR A 170 -3.91 -0.46 4.73
C TYR A 170 -3.46 -1.13 6.01
N THR A 171 -3.03 -2.37 5.87
CA THR A 171 -2.19 -3.04 6.86
C THR A 171 -0.78 -3.13 6.30
N MET A 172 0.19 -2.99 7.20
CA MET A 172 1.60 -3.15 6.91
C MET A 172 2.23 -4.03 7.97
N GLU A 173 2.91 -5.07 7.54
CA GLU A 173 3.70 -5.95 8.38
C GLU A 173 5.16 -5.85 7.95
N ALA A 174 6.06 -5.68 8.90
CA ALA A 174 7.49 -5.64 8.62
C ALA A 174 8.22 -6.62 9.53
N GLY A 175 9.07 -7.45 8.95
CA GLY A 175 9.78 -8.46 9.73
C GLY A 175 10.58 -9.43 8.90
N ARG A 176 10.97 -10.52 9.56
CA ARG A 176 11.67 -11.62 8.91
C ARG A 176 10.68 -12.71 8.59
N ASN A 177 10.55 -13.04 7.31
CA ASN A 177 9.84 -14.22 6.86
C ASN A 177 10.74 -15.45 7.09
N ASP A 178 10.58 -16.07 8.25
CA ASP A 178 11.25 -17.34 8.58
C ASP A 178 10.21 -18.47 8.47
N PRO A 179 10.24 -19.29 7.41
CA PRO A 179 9.25 -20.35 7.20
C PRO A 179 9.26 -21.41 8.30
N ASN A 180 10.30 -21.44 9.15
CA ASN A 180 10.42 -22.39 10.26
C ASN A 180 9.86 -21.86 11.59
N LYS A 181 9.40 -20.59 11.64
CA LYS A 181 8.80 -20.01 12.84
C LYS A 181 7.28 -19.92 12.67
N LEU A 182 6.55 -20.48 13.64
CA LEU A 182 5.08 -20.45 13.70
C LEU A 182 4.51 -19.03 13.77
N LEU A 183 5.31 -18.06 14.23
CA LEU A 183 5.01 -16.63 14.20
C LEU A 183 6.26 -15.91 13.68
N PRO A 184 6.22 -15.29 12.49
CA PRO A 184 7.32 -14.44 12.03
C PRO A 184 7.53 -13.32 13.06
N TYR A 185 8.80 -12.96 13.31
CA TYR A 185 9.10 -11.76 14.10
C TYR A 185 8.71 -10.58 13.21
N ALA A 186 7.47 -10.15 13.35
CA ALA A 186 6.87 -9.08 12.57
C ALA A 186 6.28 -8.03 13.50
N VAL A 187 6.47 -6.77 13.14
CA VAL A 187 5.74 -5.64 13.68
C VAL A 187 4.67 -5.27 12.66
N ALA A 188 3.45 -5.01 13.13
CA ALA A 188 2.31 -4.74 12.27
C ALA A 188 1.69 -3.39 12.61
N PHE A 189 1.15 -2.73 11.59
CA PHE A 189 0.36 -1.51 11.69
C PHE A 189 -0.87 -1.65 10.80
N SER A 190 -2.00 -1.12 11.26
CA SER A 190 -3.23 -0.99 10.48
C SER A 190 -3.75 0.41 10.67
N GLY A 191 -4.08 1.10 9.57
CA GLY A 191 -4.55 2.47 9.66
C GLY A 191 -4.93 3.11 8.32
N GLU A 192 -5.10 4.42 8.37
CA GLU A 192 -5.49 5.24 7.23
C GLU A 192 -4.30 5.65 6.38
N ILE A 193 -4.56 5.85 5.08
CA ILE A 193 -3.58 6.44 4.15
C ILE A 193 -3.28 7.89 4.54
N VAL A 194 -2.00 8.27 4.52
CA VAL A 194 -1.57 9.66 4.68
C VAL A 194 -1.90 10.44 3.40
N PRO A 195 -2.73 11.49 3.41
CA PRO A 195 -3.05 12.24 2.21
C PRO A 195 -1.82 12.88 1.56
N LEU A 196 -1.69 12.82 0.24
CA LEU A 196 -0.57 13.43 -0.51
C LEU A 196 -0.38 14.93 -0.25
N HIS A 197 -1.47 15.63 0.09
CA HIS A 197 -1.46 17.07 0.40
C HIS A 197 -1.06 17.38 1.84
N SER A 198 -0.94 16.37 2.70
CA SER A 198 -0.47 16.51 4.08
C SER A 198 1.06 16.54 4.15
N ALA A 199 1.59 16.98 5.29
CA ALA A 199 3.02 16.92 5.56
C ALA A 199 3.54 15.48 5.51
N GLN A 200 4.61 15.25 4.75
CA GLN A 200 5.22 13.94 4.54
C GLN A 200 6.50 13.75 5.35
N ASP A 201 6.75 14.59 6.37
CA ASP A 201 7.95 14.47 7.20
C ASP A 201 7.78 13.41 8.29
N ALA A 202 8.84 12.65 8.54
CA ALA A 202 8.82 11.52 9.46
C ALA A 202 8.36 11.87 10.88
N ALA A 203 8.67 13.07 11.36
CA ALA A 203 8.34 13.51 12.71
C ALA A 203 6.85 13.81 12.85
N CYS A 204 6.25 14.54 11.91
CA CYS A 204 4.80 14.78 11.88
C CYS A 204 4.04 13.48 11.66
N ILE A 205 4.51 12.61 10.76
CA ILE A 205 3.88 11.29 10.56
C ILE A 205 3.91 10.47 11.85
N HIS A 206 5.04 10.38 12.54
CA HIS A 206 5.13 9.71 13.83
C HIS A 206 4.17 10.33 14.87
N GLN A 207 4.09 11.66 14.96
CA GLN A 207 3.19 12.34 15.90
C GLN A 207 1.72 12.09 15.61
N SER A 208 1.36 11.94 14.33
CA SER A 208 -0.01 11.65 13.90
C SER A 208 -0.44 10.20 14.17
N GLY A 209 0.51 9.29 14.41
CA GLY A 209 0.23 7.88 14.72
C GLY A 209 -0.20 7.04 13.51
N VAL A 210 -0.14 7.57 12.29
CA VAL A 210 -0.51 6.86 11.05
C VAL A 210 0.69 6.27 10.32
N ALA A 211 1.50 5.49 11.05
CA ALA A 211 2.68 4.83 10.49
C ALA A 211 3.14 3.62 11.32
N LEU A 212 3.84 2.72 10.66
CA LEU A 212 4.62 1.67 11.32
C LEU A 212 5.96 2.26 11.78
N VAL A 213 6.26 2.13 13.07
CA VAL A 213 7.47 2.70 13.68
C VAL A 213 8.31 1.58 14.28
N ILE A 214 9.56 1.48 13.82
CA ILE A 214 10.49 0.45 14.24
C ILE A 214 11.72 1.11 14.87
N PRO A 215 11.96 0.94 16.18
CA PRO A 215 13.20 1.37 16.81
C PRO A 215 14.40 0.71 16.14
N GLU A 216 15.48 1.46 15.91
CA GLU A 216 16.67 0.93 15.22
C GLU A 216 17.27 -0.30 15.95
N GLN A 217 17.13 -0.35 17.28
CA GLN A 217 17.58 -1.50 18.09
C GLN A 217 16.84 -2.80 17.77
N GLN A 218 15.66 -2.73 17.15
CA GLN A 218 14.88 -3.90 16.76
C GLN A 218 15.19 -4.38 15.34
N LEU A 219 15.81 -3.55 14.50
CA LEU A 219 16.04 -3.87 13.09
C LEU A 219 16.92 -5.12 12.89
N ASP A 220 17.92 -5.31 13.75
CA ASP A 220 18.79 -6.49 13.68
C ASP A 220 18.05 -7.82 13.91
N PHE A 221 16.90 -7.79 14.59
CA PHE A 221 16.06 -8.96 14.84
C PHE A 221 15.00 -9.18 13.75
N LEU A 222 14.63 -8.10 13.05
CA LEU A 222 13.59 -8.08 12.03
C LEU A 222 14.14 -8.25 10.61
N THR A 223 15.41 -7.97 10.39
CA THR A 223 16.06 -8.14 9.09
C THR A 223 16.57 -9.56 8.89
N ASP A 224 16.69 -9.98 7.64
CA ASP A 224 17.37 -11.23 7.32
C ASP A 224 18.86 -11.13 7.67
N SER A 225 19.41 -12.17 8.30
CA SER A 225 20.79 -12.13 8.81
C SER A 225 21.84 -12.09 7.70
N ARG A 226 21.52 -12.55 6.48
CA ARG A 226 22.42 -12.60 5.34
C ARG A 226 22.28 -11.36 4.47
N THR A 227 21.06 -10.98 4.11
CA THR A 227 20.81 -9.87 3.18
C THR A 227 20.74 -8.52 3.89
N LYS A 228 20.46 -8.51 5.20
CA LYS A 228 20.17 -7.30 5.99
C LYS A 228 18.96 -6.52 5.50
N LEU A 229 18.13 -7.13 4.66
CA LEU A 229 16.90 -6.54 4.17
C LEU A 229 15.75 -6.83 5.12
N LEU A 230 14.86 -5.86 5.24
CA LEU A 230 13.59 -5.93 5.93
C LEU A 230 12.50 -6.30 4.91
N GLU A 231 11.76 -7.36 5.18
CA GLU A 231 10.59 -7.70 4.37
C GLU A 231 9.39 -6.91 4.88
N VAL A 232 8.72 -6.19 3.98
CA VAL A 232 7.55 -5.37 4.27
C VAL A 232 6.40 -5.84 3.40
N CYS A 233 5.34 -6.36 4.02
CA CYS A 233 4.11 -6.76 3.36
C CYS A 233 3.05 -5.68 3.55
N VAL A 234 2.40 -5.25 2.47
CA VAL A 234 1.35 -4.23 2.47
C VAL A 234 0.08 -4.83 1.87
N HIS A 235 -1.05 -4.63 2.55
CA HIS A 235 -2.37 -5.01 2.05
C HIS A 235 -3.28 -3.78 2.05
N PHE A 236 -4.03 -3.61 0.97
CA PHE A 236 -5.01 -2.52 0.80
C PHE A 236 -6.44 -3.06 0.97
N TYR A 237 -7.27 -2.27 1.65
CA TYR A 237 -8.69 -2.55 1.89
C TYR A 237 -9.53 -1.36 1.42
#